data_AF-A0A7C2BJH9-F1
#
_entry.id   AF-A0A7C2BJH9-F1
#
_cell.length_a   1.000
_cell.length_b   1.000
_cell.length_c   1.000
_cell.angle_alpha   90.00
_cell.angle_beta   90.00
_cell.angle_gamma   90.00
#
_symmetry.space_group_name_H-M   'P 1'
#
loop_
_entity.id
_entity.type
_entity.pdbx_description
1 polymer ?
#
loop_
_entity_poly.entity_id
_entity_poly.type
_entity_poly.pdbx_seq_one_letter_code
_entity_poly.pdbx_strand_id
1 'polypeptide(L)'
;MVSLSEAARALAKSRRPRRLVCPVCGVEFEGVGRRKYCSPRCKFRAQWRRYFARHAEERRARQRERYRQKKAASGAGDSQA
;
A
#
# COMPACT_ATOMS: atom_id res chain seq x y z
N MET A 1 -41.78 -6.61 12.30
CA MET A 1 -40.78 -5.62 12.72
C MET A 1 -39.50 -5.90 11.95
N VAL A 2 -38.94 -4.91 11.24
CA VAL A 2 -37.68 -5.07 10.50
C VAL A 2 -36.53 -5.02 11.51
N SER A 3 -35.60 -5.96 11.44
CA SER A 3 -34.42 -5.98 12.30
C SER A 3 -33.52 -4.77 12.01
N LEU A 4 -32.80 -4.27 13.03
CA LEU A 4 -31.81 -3.20 12.86
C LEU A 4 -30.78 -3.53 11.76
N SER A 5 -30.41 -4.81 11.65
CA SER A 5 -29.49 -5.30 10.61
C SER A 5 -30.08 -5.20 9.21
N GLU A 6 -31.38 -5.42 9.05
CA GLU A 6 -32.07 -5.34 7.77
C GLU A 6 -32.26 -3.88 7.35
N ALA A 7 -32.63 -3.01 8.30
CA ALA A 7 -32.69 -1.57 8.10
C ALA A 7 -31.32 -1.00 7.65
N ALA A 8 -30.23 -1.44 8.29
CA ALA A 8 -28.88 -1.04 7.90
C ALA A 8 -28.49 -1.48 6.48
N ARG A 9 -28.86 -2.71 6.06
CA ARG A 9 -28.65 -3.19 4.68
C ARG A 9 -29.45 -2.37 3.67
N ALA A 10 -30.70 -2.05 3.97
CA ALA A 10 -31.55 -1.22 3.12
C ALA A 10 -30.95 0.18 2.92
N LEU A 11 -30.49 0.82 4.01
CA LEU A 11 -29.79 2.11 3.94
C LEU A 11 -28.46 2.04 3.17
N ALA A 12 -27.72 0.93 3.25
CA ALA A 12 -26.49 0.76 2.48
C ALA A 12 -26.77 0.65 0.98
N LYS A 13 -27.87 -0.01 0.59
CA LYS A 13 -28.33 -0.17 -0.79
C LYS A 13 -28.81 1.14 -1.40
N SER A 14 -29.40 2.04 -0.61
CA SER A 14 -29.92 3.33 -1.09
C SER A 14 -28.85 4.42 -1.28
N ARG A 15 -27.57 4.13 -1.02
CA ARG A 15 -26.47 5.09 -1.18
C ARG A 15 -26.29 5.45 -2.66
N ARG A 16 -26.41 6.74 -2.96
CA ARG A 16 -26.18 7.26 -4.30
C ARG A 16 -24.67 7.24 -4.66
N PRO A 17 -24.31 6.90 -5.91
CA PRO A 17 -22.96 7.08 -6.39
C PRO A 17 -22.61 8.56 -6.42
N ARG A 18 -21.33 8.88 -6.21
CA ARG A 18 -20.78 10.21 -6.34
C ARG A 18 -19.48 10.18 -7.14
N ARG A 19 -19.19 11.27 -7.83
CA ARG A 19 -17.93 11.47 -8.56
C ARG A 19 -16.79 11.67 -7.55
N LEU A 20 -15.69 10.96 -7.77
CA LEU A 20 -14.51 10.94 -6.91
C LEU A 20 -13.26 10.93 -7.78
N VAL A 21 -12.17 11.49 -7.26
CA VAL A 21 -10.85 11.46 -7.90
C VAL A 21 -9.98 10.41 -7.21
N CYS A 22 -9.34 9.53 -7.98
CA CYS A 22 -8.46 8.53 -7.39
C CYS A 22 -7.15 9.15 -6.92
N PRO A 23 -6.75 9.03 -5.64
CA PRO A 23 -5.51 9.62 -5.11
C PRO A 23 -4.23 8.91 -5.60
N VAL A 24 -4.35 7.86 -6.41
CA VAL A 24 -3.22 7.06 -6.90
C VAL A 24 -2.91 7.35 -8.37
N CYS A 25 -3.95 7.52 -9.19
CA CYS A 25 -3.79 7.75 -10.64
C CYS A 25 -4.43 9.05 -11.13
N GLY A 26 -5.14 9.80 -10.29
CA GLY A 26 -5.78 11.06 -10.66
C GLY A 26 -7.07 10.92 -11.49
N VAL A 27 -7.46 9.71 -11.88
CA VAL A 27 -8.65 9.47 -12.71
C VAL A 27 -9.94 9.72 -11.93
N GLU A 28 -10.89 10.41 -12.55
CA GLU A 28 -12.26 10.57 -12.07
C GLU A 28 -13.05 9.28 -12.24
N PHE A 29 -13.83 8.89 -11.22
CA PHE A 29 -14.66 7.70 -11.25
C PHE A 29 -15.89 7.86 -10.34
N GLU A 30 -16.89 7.02 -10.57
CA GLU A 30 -18.07 6.96 -9.70
C GLU A 30 -17.87 5.94 -8.58
N GLY A 31 -18.12 6.37 -7.34
CA GLY A 31 -18.01 5.51 -6.17
C GLY A 31 -19.18 5.65 -5.22
N VAL A 32 -19.51 4.55 -4.55
CA VAL A 32 -20.56 4.48 -3.53
C VAL A 32 -19.92 4.34 -2.15
N GLY A 33 -20.52 4.95 -1.13
CA GLY A 33 -20.13 4.77 0.27
C GLY A 33 -18.73 5.30 0.59
N ARG A 34 -17.82 4.42 1.04
CA ARG A 34 -16.45 4.78 1.49
C ARG A 34 -15.37 4.42 0.46
N ARG A 35 -15.74 4.16 -0.80
CA ARG A 35 -14.77 3.85 -1.87
C ARG A 35 -13.83 5.05 -2.08
N LYS A 36 -12.52 4.80 -2.10
CA LYS A 36 -11.47 5.82 -2.29
C LYS A 36 -10.64 5.64 -3.56
N TYR A 37 -10.68 4.45 -4.17
CA TYR A 37 -9.85 4.11 -5.31
C TYR A 37 -10.72 3.70 -6.49
N CYS A 38 -10.32 4.09 -7.69
CA CYS A 38 -11.02 3.75 -8.93
C CYS A 38 -11.02 2.23 -9.17
N SER A 39 -9.95 1.53 -8.77
CA SER A 39 -9.80 0.08 -9.00
C SER A 39 -9.07 -0.64 -7.86
N PRO A 40 -9.20 -1.98 -7.76
CA PRO A 40 -8.39 -2.79 -6.84
C PRO A 40 -6.90 -2.57 -7.03
N ARG A 41 -6.44 -2.42 -8.29
CA ARG A 41 -5.02 -2.14 -8.61
C ARG A 41 -4.50 -0.89 -7.91
N CYS A 42 -5.28 0.20 -7.91
CA CYS A 42 -4.91 1.43 -7.20
C CYS A 42 -4.92 1.25 -5.68
N LYS A 43 -5.90 0.52 -5.14
CA LYS A 43 -5.93 0.17 -3.71
C LYS A 43 -4.67 -0.59 -3.29
N PHE A 44 -4.27 -1.61 -4.05
CA PHE A 44 -3.05 -2.38 -3.78
C PHE A 44 -1.81 -1.50 -3.90
N ARG A 45 -1.69 -0.68 -4.94
CA ARG A 45 -0.54 0.23 -5.08
C ARG A 45 -0.39 1.16 -3.88
N ALA A 46 -1.49 1.71 -3.37
CA ALA A 46 -1.48 2.55 -2.16
C ALA A 46 -1.07 1.75 -0.91
N GLN A 47 -1.55 0.50 -0.77
CA GLN A 47 -1.18 -0.38 0.33
C GLN A 47 0.32 -0.72 0.30
N TRP A 48 0.84 -1.14 -0.86
CA TRP A 48 2.26 -1.43 -1.05
C TRP A 48 3.14 -0.21 -0.75
N ARG A 49 2.77 0.98 -1.24
CA ARG A 49 3.50 2.21 -0.93
C ARG A 49 3.61 2.44 0.59
N ARG A 50 2.52 2.27 1.33
CA ARG A 50 2.51 2.41 2.80
C ARG A 50 3.36 1.34 3.47
N TYR A 51 3.26 0.09 3.02
CA TYR A 51 4.06 -1.01 3.53
C TYR A 51 5.57 -0.74 3.33
N PHE A 52 5.99 -0.40 2.12
CA PHE A 52 7.39 -0.12 1.81
C PHE A 52 7.94 1.11 2.52
N ALA A 53 7.10 2.11 2.78
CA ALA A 53 7.49 3.28 3.57
C ALA A 53 7.76 2.89 5.04
N ARG A 54 6.88 2.09 5.64
CA ARG A 54 7.06 1.58 7.02
C ARG A 54 8.31 0.72 7.18
N HIS A 55 8.63 -0.11 6.18
CA HIS A 55 9.81 -0.98 6.18
C HIS A 55 10.99 -0.41 5.38
N ALA A 56 11.05 0.90 5.17
CA ALA A 56 12.15 1.52 4.43
C ALA A 56 13.47 1.42 5.20
N GLU A 57 13.44 1.69 6.51
CA GLU A 57 14.63 1.68 7.36
C GLU A 57 15.20 0.28 7.54
N GLU A 58 14.35 -0.70 7.85
CA GLU A 58 14.74 -2.10 8.00
C GLU A 58 15.42 -2.63 6.71
N ARG A 59 14.83 -2.36 5.54
CA ARG A 59 15.42 -2.75 4.25
C ARG A 59 16.77 -2.08 4.01
N ARG A 60 16.90 -0.78 4.33
CA ARG A 60 18.18 -0.05 4.22
C ARG A 60 19.23 -0.61 5.19
N ALA A 61 18.84 -0.95 6.42
CA ALA A 61 19.73 -1.55 7.41
C ALA A 61 20.25 -2.91 6.93
N ARG A 62 19.35 -3.79 6.47
CA ARG A 62 19.71 -5.09 5.89
C ARG A 62 20.64 -4.95 4.69
N GLN A 63 20.39 -3.97 3.83
CA GLN A 63 21.25 -3.70 2.67
C GLN A 63 22.65 -3.23 3.10
N ARG A 64 22.75 -2.35 4.12
CA ARG A 64 24.04 -1.90 4.67
C ARG A 64 24.83 -3.05 5.30
N GLU A 65 24.18 -3.92 6.05
CA GLU A 65 24.81 -5.08 6.65
C GLU A 65 25.35 -6.03 5.58
N ARG A 66 24.54 -6.35 4.56
CA ARG A 66 24.97 -7.16 3.41
C ARG A 66 26.18 -6.54 2.70
N TYR A 67 26.20 -5.22 2.55
CA TYR A 67 27.35 -4.53 1.98
C TYR A 67 28.60 -4.65 2.86
N ARG A 68 28.47 -4.49 4.19
CA ARG A 68 29.58 -4.67 5.14
C ARG A 68 30.16 -6.08 5.06
N GLN A 69 29.31 -7.11 5.08
CA GLN A 69 29.73 -8.51 4.96
C GLN A 69 30.49 -8.76 3.65
N LYS A 70 29.95 -8.27 2.53
CA LYS A 70 30.62 -8.38 1.22
C LYS A 70 31.97 -7.67 1.20
N LYS A 71 32.06 -6.46 1.76
CA LYS A 71 33.31 -5.69 1.82
C LYS A 71 34.36 -6.37 2.70
N ALA A 72 33.96 -6.94 3.84
CA ALA A 72 34.86 -7.69 4.71
C ALA A 72 35.39 -8.95 3.99
N ALA A 73 34.52 -9.67 3.27
CA ALA A 73 34.91 -10.83 2.48
C ALA A 73 35.84 -10.47 1.30
N SER A 74 35.63 -9.35 0.62
CA SER A 74 36.48 -8.92 -0.50
C SER A 74 37.81 -8.31 -0.03
N GLY A 75 37.82 -7.58 1.09
CA GLY A 75 39.03 -7.01 1.68
C GLY A 75 39.97 -8.04 2.32
N ALA A 76 39.51 -9.28 2.51
CA ALA A 76 40.36 -10.41 2.91
C ALA A 76 41.19 -10.99 1.75
N GLY A 77 41.04 -10.47 0.52
CA GLY A 77 41.78 -10.89 -0.67
C GLY A 77 42.97 -10.02 -1.08
N ASP A 78 43.17 -8.84 -0.45
CA ASP A 78 44.20 -7.86 -0.85
C ASP A 78 45.36 -7.76 0.17
N SER A 79 45.86 -8.91 0.64
CA SER A 79 47.09 -8.96 1.44
C SER A 79 47.92 -10.19 1.09
N GLN A 80 48.55 -10.14 -0.09
CA GLN A 80 49.74 -10.92 -0.46
C GLN A 80 50.39 -10.28 -1.71
N ALA A 81 51.39 -9.42 -1.49
CA ALA A 81 52.42 -9.05 -2.45
C ALA A 81 53.67 -8.60 -1.68
#